data_AF-A2E4X1-F1
#
_entry.id   AF-A2E4X1-F1
#
_cell.length_a   1.000
_cell.length_b   1.000
_cell.length_c   1.000
_cell.angle_alpha   90.00
_cell.angle_beta   90.00
_cell.angle_gamma   90.00
#
_symmetry.space_group_name_H-M   'P 1'
#
loop_
_entity.id
_entity.type
_entity.pdbx_description
1 polymer ?
#
loop_
_entity_poly.entity_id
_entity_poly.type
_entity_poly.pdbx_seq_one_letter_code
_entity_poly.pdbx_strand_id
1 'polypeptide(L)'
;MNTVDKYYVNEKALEEAVKENMKRTGFKPKDCDAYKWLKSFFGDKFSSDDVKNLSLVINDKLGIQFGREYYRRKKTCIYWIQLNFQEIKEKWPNFAIATTHKDINGSDKVVIIPHP
;
A
#
# COMPACT_ATOMS: atom_id res chain seq x y z
N MET A 1 -5.50 22.76 35.19
CA MET A 1 -5.60 22.74 33.72
C MET A 1 -4.50 21.80 33.21
N ASN A 2 -4.86 20.58 32.79
CA ASN A 2 -3.88 19.60 32.29
C ASN A 2 -3.76 19.75 30.78
N THR A 3 -2.60 20.23 30.33
CA THR A 3 -2.25 20.45 28.92
C THR A 3 -1.81 19.14 28.25
N VAL A 4 -2.64 18.09 28.37
CA VAL A 4 -2.36 16.77 27.77
C VAL A 4 -3.60 16.16 27.13
N ASP A 5 -4.48 16.97 26.53
CA ASP A 5 -5.31 16.48 25.41
C ASP A 5 -4.52 16.67 24.11
N LYS A 6 -3.35 16.01 24.05
CA LYS A 6 -2.59 15.83 22.81
C LYS A 6 -3.43 14.95 21.89
N TYR A 7 -4.10 15.57 20.92
CA TYR A 7 -4.65 14.97 19.68
C TYR A 7 -4.74 13.44 19.71
N TYR A 8 -5.73 12.91 20.42
CA TYR A 8 -6.08 11.51 20.27
C TYR A 8 -6.73 11.37 18.89
N VAL A 9 -5.90 11.19 17.87
CA VAL A 9 -6.37 10.90 16.52
C VAL A 9 -7.17 9.60 16.62
N ASN A 10 -8.49 9.72 16.50
CA ASN A 10 -9.38 8.58 16.57
C ASN A 10 -9.15 7.72 15.33
N GLU A 11 -8.29 6.70 15.45
CA GLU A 11 -7.91 5.80 14.36
C GLU A 11 -9.14 5.18 13.67
N LYS A 12 -10.23 4.97 14.42
CA LYS A 12 -11.48 4.45 13.89
C LYS A 12 -12.15 5.46 12.95
N ALA A 13 -12.15 6.74 13.31
CA ALA A 13 -12.71 7.80 12.47
C ALA A 13 -11.90 7.97 11.17
N LEU A 14 -10.56 7.85 11.22
CA LEU A 14 -9.73 7.86 10.01
C LEU A 14 -10.03 6.67 9.10
N GLU A 15 -10.16 5.47 9.66
CA GLU A 15 -10.54 4.28 8.88
C GLU A 15 -11.92 4.42 8.24
N GLU A 16 -12.89 4.99 8.96
CA GLU A 16 -14.23 5.27 8.45
C GLU A 16 -14.19 6.29 7.31
N ALA A 17 -13.43 7.38 7.45
CA ALA A 17 -13.26 8.38 6.40
C ALA A 17 -12.67 7.78 5.12
N VAL A 18 -11.69 6.87 5.22
CA VAL A 18 -11.14 6.14 4.06
C VAL A 18 -12.23 5.28 3.40
N LYS A 19 -13.01 4.54 4.19
CA LYS A 19 -14.10 3.70 3.65
C LYS A 19 -15.17 4.53 2.95
N GLU A 20 -15.56 5.67 3.50
CA GLU A 20 -16.53 6.57 2.91
C GLU A 20 -16.01 7.18 1.61
N ASN A 21 -14.76 7.64 1.59
CA ASN A 21 -14.12 8.14 0.38
C ASN A 21 -14.08 7.09 -0.72
N MET A 22 -13.69 5.85 -0.41
CA MET A 22 -13.70 4.75 -1.37
C MET A 22 -15.11 4.49 -1.95
N LYS A 23 -16.16 4.58 -1.12
CA LYS A 23 -17.55 4.44 -1.59
C LYS A 23 -17.92 5.60 -2.51
N ARG A 24 -17.60 6.83 -2.11
CA ARG A 24 -17.90 8.06 -2.87
C ARG A 24 -17.25 8.07 -4.25
N THR A 25 -16.01 7.59 -4.35
CA THR A 25 -15.30 7.49 -5.64
C THR A 25 -15.66 6.24 -6.43
N GLY A 26 -16.61 5.42 -5.97
CA GLY A 26 -16.98 4.17 -6.64
C GLY A 26 -15.80 3.19 -6.78
N PHE A 27 -14.83 3.22 -5.85
CA PHE A 27 -13.57 2.51 -6.01
C PHE A 27 -13.74 1.00 -6.06
N LYS A 28 -13.37 0.42 -7.21
CA LYS A 28 -13.31 -1.01 -7.48
C LYS A 28 -11.84 -1.44 -7.59
N PRO A 29 -11.33 -2.24 -6.62
CA PRO A 29 -9.92 -2.60 -6.59
C PRO A 29 -9.47 -3.31 -7.86
N LYS A 30 -10.24 -4.27 -8.37
CA LYS A 30 -9.84 -5.08 -9.53
C LYS A 30 -9.76 -4.29 -10.84
N ASP A 31 -10.43 -3.14 -10.90
CA ASP A 31 -10.57 -2.36 -12.12
C ASP A 31 -9.58 -1.19 -12.18
N CYS A 32 -8.92 -0.87 -11.05
CA CYS A 32 -8.02 0.26 -10.94
C CYS A 32 -6.61 -0.05 -11.47
N ASP A 33 -5.88 0.98 -11.89
CA ASP A 33 -4.56 0.81 -12.50
C ASP A 33 -3.51 0.35 -11.49
N ALA A 34 -3.63 0.77 -10.23
CA ALA A 34 -2.82 0.25 -9.14
C ALA A 34 -2.92 -1.27 -9.03
N TYR A 35 -4.11 -1.86 -9.24
CA TYR A 35 -4.27 -3.31 -9.19
C TYR A 35 -3.64 -4.01 -10.38
N LYS A 36 -3.76 -3.46 -11.60
CA LYS A 36 -3.08 -4.00 -12.78
C LYS A 36 -1.56 -3.96 -12.60
N TRP A 37 -1.04 -2.88 -12.02
CA TRP A 37 0.36 -2.71 -11.68
C TRP A 37 0.83 -3.70 -10.60
N LEU A 38 0.02 -3.92 -9.55
CA LEU A 38 0.29 -4.96 -8.56
C LEU A 38 0.34 -6.36 -9.19
N LYS A 39 -0.56 -6.66 -10.12
CA LYS A 39 -0.55 -7.95 -10.86
C LYS A 39 0.73 -8.12 -11.68
N SER A 40 1.32 -7.06 -12.24
CA SER A 40 2.58 -7.19 -12.97
C SER A 40 3.77 -7.59 -12.09
N PHE A 41 3.71 -7.37 -10.77
CA PHE A 41 4.78 -7.80 -9.86
C PHE A 41 4.52 -9.15 -9.21
N PHE A 42 3.28 -9.36 -8.74
CA PHE A 42 2.94 -10.52 -7.92
C PHE A 42 2.16 -11.60 -8.68
N GLY A 43 1.79 -11.36 -9.94
CA GLY A 43 0.95 -12.24 -10.73
C GLY A 43 -0.54 -12.12 -10.41
N ASP A 44 -1.33 -13.12 -10.82
CA ASP A 44 -2.80 -13.09 -10.73
C ASP A 44 -3.35 -13.13 -9.30
N LYS A 45 -2.56 -13.69 -8.38
CA LYS A 45 -2.91 -13.85 -6.97
C LYS A 45 -1.80 -13.28 -6.11
N PHE A 46 -2.16 -12.33 -5.26
CA PHE A 46 -1.28 -11.74 -4.26
C PHE A 46 -2.02 -11.61 -2.94
N SER A 47 -1.30 -11.72 -1.83
CA SER A 47 -1.82 -11.70 -0.47
C SER A 47 -2.16 -10.27 -0.02
N SER A 48 -2.71 -10.13 1.19
CA SER A 48 -2.83 -8.80 1.82
C SER A 48 -1.47 -8.28 2.25
N ASP A 49 -0.57 -9.18 2.64
CA ASP A 49 0.76 -8.83 3.13
C ASP A 49 1.66 -8.35 1.99
N ASP A 50 1.55 -8.93 0.78
CA ASP A 50 2.31 -8.47 -0.39
C ASP A 50 2.06 -7.00 -0.68
N VAL A 51 0.77 -6.61 -0.70
CA VAL A 51 0.38 -5.21 -0.95
C VAL A 51 0.84 -4.31 0.19
N LYS A 52 0.65 -4.74 1.44
CA LYS A 52 1.05 -3.97 2.62
C LYS A 52 2.57 -3.75 2.68
N ASN A 53 3.34 -4.80 2.41
CA ASN A 53 4.81 -4.73 2.36
C ASN A 53 5.27 -3.81 1.24
N LEU A 54 4.65 -3.89 0.06
CA LEU A 54 4.95 -2.95 -1.03
C LEU A 54 4.61 -1.51 -0.63
N SER A 55 3.44 -1.26 -0.03
CA SER A 55 3.07 0.08 0.44
C SER A 55 4.04 0.63 1.49
N LEU A 56 4.55 -0.22 2.37
CA LEU A 56 5.62 0.14 3.32
C LEU A 56 6.92 0.50 2.62
N VAL A 57 7.32 -0.25 1.60
CA VAL A 57 8.52 0.08 0.82
C VAL A 57 8.33 1.37 0.02
N ILE A 58 7.16 1.59 -0.57
CA ILE A 58 6.81 2.85 -1.24
C ILE A 58 6.93 4.02 -0.25
N ASN A 59 6.40 3.88 0.96
CA ASN A 59 6.50 4.89 2.01
C ASN A 59 7.95 5.20 2.38
N ASP A 60 8.77 4.17 2.60
CA ASP A 60 10.19 4.31 2.95
C ASP A 60 11.01 4.93 1.81
N LYS A 61 10.82 4.46 0.57
CA LYS A 61 11.66 4.86 -0.57
C LYS A 61 11.24 6.16 -1.23
N LEU A 62 9.94 6.45 -1.27
CA LEU A 62 9.41 7.62 -1.97
C LEU A 62 9.01 8.75 -1.01
N GLY A 63 9.00 8.50 0.31
CA GLY A 63 8.56 9.46 1.32
C GLY A 63 7.05 9.73 1.29
N ILE A 64 6.27 8.91 0.58
CA ILE A 64 4.81 9.06 0.47
C ILE A 64 4.17 8.47 1.72
N GLN A 65 3.55 9.31 2.56
CA GLN A 65 3.04 8.88 3.85
C GLN A 65 1.98 7.77 3.71
N PHE A 66 2.30 6.60 4.25
CA PHE A 66 1.37 5.49 4.38
C PHE A 66 0.79 5.42 5.80
N GLY A 67 -0.40 5.99 5.98
CA GLY A 67 -1.10 6.13 7.26
C GLY A 67 -1.73 4.82 7.78
N ARG A 68 -1.87 4.71 9.11
CA ARG A 68 -2.36 3.51 9.83
C ARG A 68 -3.73 3.03 9.36
N GLU A 69 -4.59 3.96 8.96
CA GLU A 69 -5.93 3.74 8.44
C GLU A 69 -5.95 2.87 7.17
N TYR A 70 -4.85 2.85 6.40
CA TYR A 70 -4.76 2.06 5.18
C TYR A 70 -4.28 0.62 5.41
N TYR A 71 -3.57 0.32 6.51
CA TYR A 71 -2.94 -0.99 6.76
C TYR A 71 -3.91 -2.13 7.04
N ARG A 72 -5.14 -1.80 7.45
CA ARG A 72 -6.07 -2.79 8.04
C ARG A 72 -6.64 -3.77 7.03
N ARG A 73 -6.73 -3.38 5.75
CA ARG A 73 -7.34 -4.22 4.71
C ARG A 73 -6.55 -4.10 3.42
N LYS A 74 -6.37 -5.23 2.73
CA LYS A 74 -5.83 -5.25 1.36
C LYS A 74 -6.47 -4.18 0.46
N LYS A 75 -7.79 -4.02 0.55
CA LYS A 75 -8.56 -3.05 -0.23
C LYS A 75 -8.12 -1.60 0.00
N THR A 76 -7.84 -1.23 1.25
CA THR A 76 -7.43 0.13 1.62
C THR A 76 -5.97 0.40 1.24
N CYS A 77 -5.10 -0.62 1.30
CA CYS A 77 -3.73 -0.50 0.75
C CYS A 77 -3.76 -0.23 -0.76
N ILE A 78 -4.54 -1.01 -1.53
CA ILE A 78 -4.66 -0.81 -3.00
C ILE A 78 -5.22 0.59 -3.30
N TYR A 79 -6.19 1.05 -2.51
CA TYR A 79 -6.75 2.39 -2.67
C TYR A 79 -5.71 3.49 -2.43
N TRP A 80 -4.90 3.37 -1.38
CA TRP A 80 -3.79 4.30 -1.14
C TRP A 80 -2.77 4.31 -2.28
N ILE A 81 -2.41 3.14 -2.83
CA ILE A 81 -1.54 3.06 -4.01
C ILE A 81 -2.22 3.78 -5.19
N GLN A 82 -3.52 3.58 -5.41
CA GLN A 82 -4.26 4.24 -6.48
C GLN A 82 -4.28 5.77 -6.34
N LEU A 83 -4.44 6.29 -5.13
CA LEU A 83 -4.42 7.73 -4.88
C LEU A 83 -3.07 8.36 -5.22
N ASN A 84 -1.98 7.65 -4.94
CA ASN A 84 -0.62 8.12 -5.15
C ASN A 84 0.01 7.56 -6.43
N PHE A 85 -0.80 6.96 -7.32
CA PHE A 85 -0.28 6.11 -8.39
C PHE A 85 0.61 6.84 -9.37
N GLN A 86 0.26 8.09 -9.69
CA GLN A 86 1.04 8.93 -10.58
C GLN A 86 2.40 9.28 -9.98
N GLU A 87 2.41 9.74 -8.72
CA GLU A 87 3.64 10.06 -7.99
C GLU A 87 4.53 8.83 -7.81
N ILE A 88 3.93 7.67 -7.52
CA ILE A 88 4.64 6.40 -7.47
C ILE A 88 5.28 6.12 -8.83
N LYS A 89 4.53 6.16 -9.93
CA LYS A 89 5.08 5.89 -11.27
C LYS A 89 6.23 6.80 -11.66
N GLU A 90 6.17 8.08 -11.29
CA GLU A 90 7.21 9.06 -11.60
C GLU A 90 8.49 8.82 -10.79
N LYS A 91 8.37 8.44 -9.52
CA LYS A 91 9.52 8.23 -8.62
C LYS A 91 10.01 6.78 -8.54
N TRP A 92 9.23 5.81 -9.02
CA TRP A 92 9.55 4.38 -9.01
C TRP A 92 10.52 3.85 -10.08
N PRO A 93 10.86 4.52 -11.21
CA PRO A 93 11.58 3.87 -12.31
C PRO A 93 13.00 3.40 -11.93
N ASN A 94 13.49 3.75 -10.74
CA ASN A 94 14.78 3.33 -10.20
C ASN A 94 14.72 2.07 -9.32
N PHE A 95 13.59 1.34 -9.28
CA PHE A 95 13.44 0.17 -8.41
C PHE A 95 13.02 -1.08 -9.20
N ALA A 96 13.81 -2.15 -9.09
CA ALA A 96 13.43 -3.48 -9.53
C ALA A 96 12.77 -4.23 -8.36
N ILE A 97 11.64 -4.90 -8.62
CA ILE A 97 11.05 -5.82 -7.65
C ILE A 97 11.56 -7.22 -7.97
N ALA A 98 12.37 -7.80 -7.08
CA ALA A 98 12.81 -9.18 -7.15
C ALA A 98 11.94 -10.03 -6.21
N THR A 99 10.93 -10.71 -6.74
CA THR A 99 10.21 -11.71 -5.97
C THR A 99 11.11 -12.94 -5.80
N THR A 100 11.66 -13.17 -4.61
CA THR A 100 12.42 -14.39 -4.35
C THR A 100 11.48 -15.52 -3.99
N HIS A 101 11.63 -16.65 -4.66
CA HIS A 101 10.89 -17.88 -4.36
C HIS A 101 11.30 -18.48 -3.02
N LYS A 102 10.28 -18.84 -2.23
CA LYS A 102 10.24 -19.70 -1.04
C LYS A 102 11.48 -19.72 -0.16
N ASP A 103 11.34 -19.15 1.04
CA ASP A 103 12.22 -19.50 2.15
C ASP A 103 12.08 -21.01 2.52
N ILE A 104 12.99 -21.51 3.36
CA ILE A 104 13.11 -22.92 3.78
C ILE A 104 11.79 -23.44 4.41
N ASN A 105 10.87 -22.54 4.78
CA ASN A 105 9.55 -22.81 5.36
C ASN A 105 8.37 -22.65 4.38
N GLY A 106 8.62 -22.32 3.10
CA GLY A 106 7.60 -22.30 2.04
C GLY A 106 6.79 -21.00 1.92
N SER A 107 7.22 -19.92 2.57
CA SER A 107 6.62 -18.59 2.50
C SER A 107 7.28 -17.73 1.41
N ASP A 108 6.47 -17.07 0.60
CA ASP A 108 6.96 -16.15 -0.44
C ASP A 108 7.50 -14.87 0.22
N LYS A 109 8.73 -14.47 -0.15
CA LYS A 109 9.32 -13.19 0.28
C LYS A 109 9.51 -12.27 -0.91
N VAL A 110 8.98 -11.06 -0.79
CA VAL A 110 9.17 -9.98 -1.76
C VAL A 110 10.47 -9.25 -1.40
N VAL A 111 11.46 -9.27 -2.29
CA VAL A 111 12.68 -8.47 -2.15
C VAL A 111 12.61 -7.33 -3.16
N ILE A 112 12.81 -6.09 -2.73
CA ILE A 112 12.85 -4.94 -3.63
C ILE A 112 14.31 -4.53 -3.74
N ILE A 113 14.88 -4.66 -4.94
CA ILE A 113 16.28 -4.35 -5.23
C ILE A 113 16.29 -3.01 -5.97
N PRO A 114 16.97 -1.97 -5.43
CA PRO A 114 17.16 -0.75 -6.20
C PRO A 114 17.89 -1.06 -7.51
N HIS A 115 17.35 -0.60 -8.64
CA HIS A 115 18.01 -0.75 -9.93
C HIS A 115 19.09 0.35 -10.03
N PRO A 116 20.34 0.02 -10.39
CA PRO A 116 21.38 1.02 -10.68
C PRO A 116 21.00 1.89 -11.88
#